data_AF-A0A7K9XP26-F1
#
_entry.id   AF-A0A7K9XP26-F1
#
_cell.length_a   1.000
_cell.length_b   1.000
_cell.length_c   1.000
_cell.angle_alpha   90.00
_cell.angle_beta   90.00
_cell.angle_gamma   90.00
#
_symmetry.space_group_name_H-M   'P 1'
#
loop_
_entity.id
_entity.type
_entity.pdbx_description
1 polymer ?
#
loop_
_entity_poly.entity_id
_entity_poly.type
_entity_poly.pdbx_seq_one_letter_code
_entity_poly.pdbx_strand_id
1 'polypeptide(L)'
;GTSTFMEALAANGTTNIQTSVTGVTANKRRFIDDRRDQPFDKRLRFSVRQTESAYRYRDIVVRKQDGFTHILLSTKSSENNSLNPEVMKEVQSALNTAAADDSKLVLFSAVGSIFCCGLDFIYFIRRLTDDRKKESTKMAEAIRNFVNTFIQFKKPIIVAVNGPAIGLGASILPLCDVVWANEKAWFQTPYTTFGQSPDGCSSLTFPRIMGLAS
;
A
#
# COMPACT_ATOMS: atom_id res chain seq x y z
N GLY A 1 64.85 -31.63 -0.40
CA GLY A 1 65.47 -30.30 -0.25
C GLY A 1 64.41 -29.34 0.24
N THR A 2 64.59 -28.85 1.49
CA THR A 2 64.26 -27.50 2.02
C THR A 2 63.06 -26.76 1.43
N SER A 3 61.90 -26.67 2.12
CA SER A 3 61.51 -25.68 3.16
C SER A 3 61.56 -24.22 2.66
N THR A 4 60.64 -23.29 2.95
CA THR A 4 60.19 -22.86 4.30
C THR A 4 58.98 -21.89 4.21
N PHE A 5 57.93 -22.12 5.03
CA PHE A 5 57.06 -21.25 5.88
C PHE A 5 56.52 -19.88 5.39
N MET A 6 55.22 -19.52 5.56
CA MET A 6 54.44 -19.12 6.79
C MET A 6 55.13 -17.95 7.55
N GLU A 7 54.50 -16.89 8.09
CA GLU A 7 53.16 -16.66 8.64
C GLU A 7 52.95 -15.15 8.95
N ALA A 8 51.75 -14.81 9.44
CA ALA A 8 51.26 -13.49 9.88
C ALA A 8 52.01 -12.86 11.07
N LEU A 9 51.74 -11.58 11.37
CA LEU A 9 51.28 -11.14 12.71
C LEU A 9 50.89 -9.64 12.76
N ALA A 10 49.87 -9.36 13.57
CA ALA A 10 49.41 -8.04 13.98
C ALA A 10 50.29 -7.39 15.07
N ALA A 11 50.29 -6.05 15.18
CA ALA A 11 50.53 -5.36 16.45
C ALA A 11 50.07 -3.89 16.41
N ASN A 12 49.32 -3.51 17.44
CA ASN A 12 48.99 -2.16 17.87
C ASN A 12 50.23 -1.30 18.15
N GLY A 13 50.15 0.01 17.91
CA GLY A 13 51.14 0.98 18.36
C GLY A 13 50.64 2.41 18.25
N THR A 14 50.12 2.94 19.35
CA THR A 14 49.80 4.36 19.58
C THR A 14 51.07 5.22 19.59
N THR A 15 51.07 6.37 18.92
CA THR A 15 51.78 7.59 19.41
C THR A 15 51.17 8.85 18.80
N ASN A 16 50.69 9.73 19.69
CA ASN A 16 50.38 11.13 19.42
C ASN A 16 51.66 11.90 19.08
N ILE A 17 51.67 12.64 17.97
CA ILE A 17 52.47 13.87 17.86
C ILE A 17 51.58 14.95 17.23
N GLN A 18 51.32 15.97 18.05
CA GLN A 18 50.63 17.20 17.69
C GLN A 18 51.72 18.23 17.38
N THR A 19 51.75 18.76 16.16
CA THR A 19 52.50 19.97 15.83
C THR A 19 51.61 20.92 15.06
N SER A 20 51.40 22.09 15.67
CA SER A 20 50.65 23.24 15.22
C SER A 20 51.35 23.99 14.10
N VAL A 21 50.63 24.35 13.03
CA VAL A 21 50.92 25.56 12.24
C VAL A 21 49.60 26.23 11.84
N THR A 22 49.53 27.53 12.14
CA THR A 22 48.44 28.47 11.92
C THR A 22 48.32 28.97 10.48
N GLY A 23 47.08 29.04 9.99
CA GLY A 23 46.57 30.21 9.27
C GLY A 23 46.60 30.22 7.74
N VAL A 24 45.48 29.88 7.09
CA VAL A 24 44.93 30.62 5.93
C VAL A 24 43.41 30.62 6.01
N THR A 25 42.83 31.82 6.11
CA THR A 25 41.40 32.10 6.17
C THR A 25 40.81 32.09 4.76
N ALA A 26 39.81 31.25 4.49
CA ALA A 26 38.98 31.35 3.29
C ALA A 26 37.50 31.15 3.65
N ASN A 27 36.73 32.22 3.44
CA ASN A 27 35.31 32.35 3.73
C ASN A 27 34.47 31.25 3.04
N LYS A 28 33.92 30.32 3.82
CA LYS A 28 32.87 29.40 3.39
C LYS A 28 31.52 30.10 3.61
N ARG A 29 30.95 30.67 2.54
CA ARG A 29 29.53 31.11 2.55
C ARG A 29 28.66 29.89 2.88
N ARG A 30 28.09 29.87 4.08
CA ARG A 30 27.05 28.93 4.48
C ARG A 30 25.79 29.28 3.70
N PHE A 31 25.49 28.52 2.64
CA PHE A 31 24.11 28.34 2.23
C PHE A 31 23.46 27.52 3.35
N ILE A 32 22.62 28.19 4.12
CA ILE A 32 21.84 27.61 5.21
C ILE A 32 20.89 26.58 4.59
N ASP A 33 21.01 25.37 5.11
CA ASP A 33 20.15 24.25 4.82
C ASP A 33 18.86 24.37 5.65
N ASP A 34 17.95 25.19 5.19
CA ASP A 34 16.66 25.46 5.86
C ASP A 34 15.61 24.35 5.63
N ARG A 35 16.01 23.17 5.14
CA ARG A 35 15.07 22.06 4.87
C ARG A 35 15.25 20.84 5.77
N ARG A 36 16.16 20.88 6.75
CA ARG A 36 16.38 19.75 7.68
C ARG A 36 15.61 19.84 9.00
N ASP A 37 15.00 20.97 9.32
CA ASP A 37 14.31 21.19 10.61
C ASP A 37 12.79 21.38 10.49
N GLN A 38 12.12 20.68 9.55
CA GLN A 38 10.69 20.45 9.75
C GLN A 38 10.52 19.31 10.77
N PRO A 39 9.93 19.57 11.95
CA PRO A 39 9.71 18.50 12.92
C PRO A 39 8.73 17.51 12.30
N PHE A 40 9.23 16.32 11.99
CA PHE A 40 8.39 15.18 11.64
C PHE A 40 7.44 14.93 12.82
N ASP A 41 6.17 15.26 12.67
CA ASP A 41 5.23 15.28 13.79
C ASP A 41 5.04 13.86 14.34
N LYS A 42 5.68 13.60 15.49
CA LYS A 42 5.65 12.31 16.18
C LYS A 42 4.23 11.94 16.65
N ARG A 43 3.25 12.85 16.61
CA ARG A 43 1.82 12.56 16.84
C ARG A 43 1.20 11.67 15.76
N LEU A 44 1.82 11.55 14.58
CA LEU A 44 1.37 10.64 13.51
C LEU A 44 1.60 9.15 13.82
N ARG A 45 2.14 8.80 15.00
CA ARG A 45 2.09 7.43 15.51
C ARG A 45 0.71 7.14 16.08
N PHE A 46 -0.21 6.77 15.20
CA PHE A 46 -1.59 6.49 15.58
C PHE A 46 -1.73 5.12 16.26
N SER A 47 -1.88 5.14 17.58
CA SER A 47 -2.38 4.01 18.37
C SER A 47 -3.70 3.49 17.79
N VAL A 48 -3.82 2.16 17.67
CA VAL A 48 -4.98 1.44 17.10
C VAL A 48 -6.24 1.56 17.96
N ARG A 49 -6.18 2.20 19.13
CA ARG A 49 -7.28 2.24 20.09
C ARG A 49 -7.97 3.60 20.12
N GLN A 50 -9.11 3.67 19.44
CA GLN A 50 -10.38 4.31 19.84
C GLN A 50 -11.08 4.94 18.64
N THR A 51 -12.24 4.39 18.27
CA THR A 51 -13.38 5.21 17.82
C THR A 51 -14.68 4.46 18.12
N GLU A 52 -15.59 5.14 18.81
CA GLU A 52 -16.93 4.70 19.13
C GLU A 52 -17.78 4.61 17.86
N SER A 53 -18.58 3.54 17.75
CA SER A 53 -19.32 3.03 16.57
C SER A 53 -18.58 1.97 15.75
N ALA A 54 -18.03 0.96 16.43
CA ALA A 54 -17.29 -0.12 15.78
C ALA A 54 -18.24 -1.15 15.14
N TYR A 55 -18.52 -1.01 13.84
CA TYR A 55 -18.66 -2.22 13.03
C TYR A 55 -17.33 -2.96 13.14
N ARG A 56 -17.36 -4.10 13.86
CA ARG A 56 -16.16 -4.88 14.12
C ARG A 56 -15.87 -5.72 12.88
N TYR A 57 -15.07 -5.15 12.00
CA TYR A 57 -14.52 -5.82 10.83
C TYR A 57 -13.37 -6.74 11.24
N ARG A 58 -13.24 -7.88 10.55
CA ARG A 58 -12.15 -8.82 10.76
C ARG A 58 -10.90 -8.43 9.96
N ASP A 59 -11.11 -8.01 8.73
CA ASP A 59 -10.08 -7.88 7.70
C ASP A 59 -9.77 -6.43 7.30
N ILE A 60 -10.55 -5.49 7.83
CA ILE A 60 -10.27 -4.05 7.74
C ILE A 60 -10.31 -3.39 9.11
N VAL A 61 -9.68 -2.23 9.21
CA VAL A 61 -9.81 -1.32 10.35
C VAL A 61 -10.45 -0.03 9.84
N VAL A 62 -11.52 0.40 10.48
CA VAL A 62 -12.19 1.66 10.15
C VAL A 62 -12.01 2.62 11.31
N ARG A 63 -11.57 3.86 11.02
CA ARG A 63 -11.43 4.94 11.99
C ARG A 63 -12.12 6.16 11.47
N LYS A 64 -13.07 6.68 12.23
CA LYS A 64 -13.71 7.96 11.91
C LYS A 64 -12.89 9.07 12.58
N GLN A 65 -12.57 10.10 11.82
CA GLN A 65 -11.89 11.30 12.29
C GLN A 65 -12.69 12.53 11.91
N ASP A 66 -12.31 13.69 12.44
CA ASP A 66 -12.98 14.95 12.16
C ASP A 66 -12.90 15.27 10.66
N GLY A 67 -14.03 15.08 9.98
CA GLY A 67 -14.19 15.38 8.56
C GLY A 67 -13.85 14.24 7.58
N PHE A 68 -13.38 13.07 8.02
CA PHE A 68 -13.15 11.94 7.11
C PHE A 68 -13.19 10.57 7.79
N THR A 69 -13.44 9.52 7.00
CA THR A 69 -13.32 8.13 7.43
C THR A 69 -12.07 7.49 6.83
N HIS A 70 -11.25 6.89 7.68
CA HIS A 70 -10.05 6.15 7.30
C HIS A 70 -10.36 4.65 7.29
N ILE A 71 -10.32 4.04 6.11
CA ILE A 71 -10.45 2.60 5.91
C ILE A 71 -9.04 2.03 5.65
N LEU A 72 -8.61 1.11 6.50
CA LEU A 72 -7.32 0.43 6.38
C LEU A 72 -7.54 -1.04 6.06
N LEU A 73 -7.00 -1.50 4.93
CA LEU A 73 -6.93 -2.91 4.59
C LEU A 73 -5.87 -3.59 5.49
N SER A 74 -6.28 -4.61 6.24
CA SER A 74 -5.42 -5.30 7.20
C SER A 74 -5.91 -6.74 7.38
N THR A 75 -5.82 -7.53 6.31
CA THR A 75 -6.48 -8.82 6.23
C THR A 75 -5.93 -9.82 7.26
N LYS A 76 -6.84 -10.64 7.80
CA LYS A 76 -6.57 -11.79 8.68
C LYS A 76 -7.01 -13.09 8.04
N SER A 77 -8.00 -13.05 7.14
CA SER A 77 -8.51 -14.19 6.39
C SER A 77 -7.72 -14.49 5.11
N SER A 78 -6.82 -13.58 4.70
CA SER A 78 -6.02 -13.70 3.48
C SER A 78 -4.63 -13.10 3.67
N GLU A 79 -3.67 -13.57 2.87
CA GLU A 79 -2.30 -13.07 2.89
C GLU A 79 -2.14 -11.82 2.03
N ASN A 80 -1.16 -10.98 2.40
CA ASN A 80 -0.72 -9.83 1.62
C ASN A 80 -1.85 -8.88 1.19
N ASN A 81 -2.88 -8.71 2.03
CA ASN A 81 -4.04 -7.88 1.73
C ASN A 81 -4.77 -8.31 0.42
N SER A 82 -4.82 -9.60 0.13
CA SER A 82 -5.58 -10.14 -1.01
C SER A 82 -7.08 -10.17 -0.73
N LEU A 83 -7.88 -10.09 -1.79
CA LEU A 83 -9.32 -9.86 -1.76
C LEU A 83 -10.05 -11.18 -2.01
N ASN A 84 -10.55 -11.78 -0.93
CA ASN A 84 -11.60 -12.79 -1.00
C ASN A 84 -13.00 -12.12 -0.87
N PRO A 85 -14.11 -12.85 -1.09
CA PRO A 85 -15.44 -12.26 -1.02
C PRO A 85 -15.83 -11.68 0.35
N GLU A 86 -15.23 -12.16 1.45
CA GLU A 86 -15.48 -11.61 2.79
C GLU A 86 -14.82 -10.24 2.93
N VAL A 87 -13.54 -10.12 2.59
CA VAL A 87 -12.80 -8.85 2.58
C VAL A 87 -13.51 -7.81 1.71
N MET A 88 -13.94 -8.20 0.50
CA MET A 88 -14.68 -7.31 -0.39
C MET A 88 -15.98 -6.80 0.25
N LYS A 89 -16.72 -7.65 0.96
CA LYS A 89 -17.97 -7.26 1.63
C LYS A 89 -17.72 -6.32 2.80
N GLU A 90 -16.64 -6.53 3.56
CA GLU A 90 -16.27 -5.63 4.66
C GLU A 90 -15.93 -4.23 4.13
N VAL A 91 -15.13 -4.14 3.07
CA VAL A 91 -14.80 -2.85 2.43
C VAL A 91 -16.07 -2.18 1.88
N GLN A 92 -16.95 -2.92 1.20
CA GLN A 92 -18.23 -2.39 0.70
C GLN A 92 -19.09 -1.85 1.85
N SER A 93 -19.18 -2.59 2.96
CA SER A 93 -19.92 -2.16 4.15
C SER A 93 -19.33 -0.87 4.73
N ALA A 94 -18.01 -0.79 4.87
CA ALA A 94 -17.35 0.40 5.41
C ALA A 94 -17.54 1.63 4.49
N LEU A 95 -17.44 1.45 3.17
CA LEU A 95 -17.74 2.50 2.21
C LEU A 95 -19.21 2.93 2.29
N ASN A 96 -20.16 2.00 2.35
CA ASN A 96 -21.57 2.36 2.49
C ASN A 96 -21.86 3.14 3.78
N THR A 97 -21.21 2.78 4.89
CA THR A 97 -21.30 3.56 6.14
C THR A 97 -20.69 4.94 5.99
N ALA A 98 -19.49 5.05 5.39
CA ALA A 98 -18.84 6.33 5.14
C ALA A 98 -19.58 7.20 4.09
N ALA A 99 -20.39 6.60 3.22
CA ALA A 99 -21.25 7.34 2.30
C ALA A 99 -22.40 8.04 3.04
N ALA A 100 -22.95 7.39 4.07
CA ALA A 100 -24.13 7.84 4.81
C ALA A 100 -23.82 8.74 6.01
N ASP A 101 -22.59 8.71 6.53
CA ASP A 101 -22.20 9.54 7.68
C ASP A 101 -21.88 11.00 7.30
N ASP A 102 -21.37 11.77 8.26
CA ASP A 102 -20.92 13.16 8.10
C ASP A 102 -19.47 13.31 7.61
N SER A 103 -18.78 12.22 7.25
CA SER A 103 -17.45 12.29 6.65
C SER A 103 -17.51 13.06 5.33
N LYS A 104 -16.52 13.90 5.05
CA LYS A 104 -16.44 14.66 3.80
C LYS A 104 -15.72 13.87 2.70
N LEU A 105 -14.84 12.96 3.09
CA LEU A 105 -14.06 12.09 2.21
C LEU A 105 -13.71 10.76 2.90
N VAL A 106 -13.18 9.83 2.12
CA VAL A 106 -12.58 8.58 2.60
C VAL A 106 -11.09 8.57 2.31
N LEU A 107 -10.29 8.24 3.32
CA LEU A 107 -8.90 7.82 3.13
C LEU A 107 -8.88 6.29 3.08
N PHE A 108 -8.43 5.71 1.97
CA PHE A 108 -8.24 4.28 1.82
C PHE A 108 -6.74 3.94 1.79
N SER A 109 -6.31 3.02 2.66
CA SER A 109 -4.90 2.66 2.79
C SER A 109 -4.75 1.21 3.24
N ALA A 110 -3.53 0.74 3.46
CA ALA A 110 -3.27 -0.62 3.94
C ALA A 110 -2.26 -0.66 5.08
N VAL A 111 -2.33 -1.72 5.89
CA VAL A 111 -1.36 -2.06 6.92
C VAL A 111 -0.39 -3.11 6.36
N GLY A 112 0.89 -2.97 6.68
CA GLY A 112 1.95 -3.90 6.26
C GLY A 112 2.83 -3.33 5.15
N SER A 113 3.55 -4.21 4.46
CA SER A 113 4.47 -3.85 3.35
C SER A 113 3.82 -3.88 1.98
N ILE A 114 2.59 -4.41 1.86
CA ILE A 114 1.85 -4.58 0.62
C ILE A 114 0.52 -3.82 0.73
N PHE A 115 0.18 -3.07 -0.32
CA PHE A 115 -1.09 -2.37 -0.36
C PHE A 115 -2.24 -3.37 -0.58
N CYS A 116 -2.25 -4.05 -1.73
CA CYS A 116 -3.27 -5.05 -2.07
C CYS A 116 -2.78 -5.94 -3.22
N CYS A 117 -2.83 -7.26 -3.04
CA CYS A 117 -2.43 -8.23 -4.07
C CYS A 117 -3.51 -8.52 -5.13
N GLY A 118 -4.66 -7.87 -5.06
CA GLY A 118 -5.81 -8.19 -5.90
C GLY A 118 -6.52 -9.44 -5.40
N LEU A 119 -7.07 -10.25 -6.30
CA LEU A 119 -7.86 -11.42 -5.92
C LEU A 119 -7.06 -12.45 -5.12
N ASP A 120 -7.68 -13.01 -4.08
CA ASP A 120 -7.15 -14.17 -3.39
C ASP A 120 -7.36 -15.43 -4.26
N PHE A 121 -6.40 -15.70 -5.14
CA PHE A 121 -6.42 -16.87 -6.01
C PHE A 121 -6.29 -18.19 -5.24
N ILE A 122 -5.66 -18.20 -4.06
CA ILE A 122 -5.55 -19.41 -3.23
C ILE A 122 -6.95 -19.80 -2.74
N TYR A 123 -7.70 -18.84 -2.20
CA TYR A 123 -9.11 -19.03 -1.86
C TYR A 123 -9.93 -19.44 -3.08
N PHE A 124 -9.76 -18.72 -4.20
CA PHE A 124 -10.63 -18.91 -5.35
C PHE A 124 -10.42 -20.27 -6.02
N ILE A 125 -9.18 -20.71 -6.22
CA ILE A 125 -8.86 -22.03 -6.80
C ILE A 125 -9.45 -23.15 -5.96
N ARG A 126 -9.38 -23.07 -4.62
CA ARG A 126 -10.01 -24.05 -3.71
C ARG A 126 -11.53 -24.11 -3.87
N ARG A 127 -12.20 -22.98 -4.11
CA ARG A 127 -13.65 -22.98 -4.38
C ARG A 127 -13.99 -23.54 -5.75
N LEU A 128 -13.15 -23.29 -6.75
CA LEU A 128 -13.34 -23.81 -8.10
C LEU A 128 -13.25 -25.34 -8.16
N THR A 129 -12.56 -26.01 -7.22
CA THR A 129 -12.56 -27.48 -7.13
C THR A 129 -13.87 -28.05 -6.58
N ASP A 130 -14.65 -27.26 -5.84
CA ASP A 130 -15.94 -27.70 -5.28
C ASP A 130 -17.03 -27.69 -6.37
N ASP A 131 -17.25 -26.53 -6.99
CA ASP A 131 -18.20 -26.34 -8.10
C ASP A 131 -17.74 -25.16 -8.96
N ARG A 132 -17.01 -25.48 -10.03
CA ARG A 132 -16.42 -24.48 -10.93
C ARG A 132 -17.45 -23.48 -11.47
N LYS A 133 -18.62 -23.95 -11.91
CA LYS A 133 -19.61 -23.08 -12.56
C LYS A 133 -20.18 -22.12 -11.53
N LYS A 134 -20.69 -22.64 -10.42
CA LYS A 134 -21.32 -21.84 -9.36
C LYS A 134 -20.35 -20.86 -8.71
N GLU A 135 -19.14 -21.31 -8.38
CA GLU A 135 -18.17 -20.47 -7.68
C GLU A 135 -17.56 -19.42 -8.61
N SER A 136 -17.42 -19.69 -9.92
CA SER A 136 -17.04 -18.66 -10.89
C SER A 136 -18.07 -17.54 -11.02
N THR A 137 -19.37 -17.88 -11.08
CA THR A 137 -20.46 -16.90 -11.13
C THR A 137 -20.48 -16.05 -9.85
N LYS A 138 -20.38 -16.67 -8.68
CA LYS A 138 -20.33 -15.96 -7.40
C LYS A 138 -19.14 -15.02 -7.30
N MET A 139 -17.96 -15.44 -7.73
CA MET A 139 -16.77 -14.59 -7.69
C MET A 139 -16.92 -13.41 -8.65
N ALA A 140 -17.42 -13.64 -9.87
CA ALA A 140 -17.69 -12.57 -10.83
C ALA A 140 -18.69 -11.54 -10.27
N GLU A 141 -19.75 -11.99 -9.59
CA GLU A 141 -20.70 -11.11 -8.92
C GLU A 141 -20.08 -10.34 -7.74
N ALA A 142 -19.24 -11.00 -6.94
CA ALA A 142 -18.53 -10.36 -5.83
C ALA A 142 -17.62 -9.23 -6.34
N ILE A 143 -16.85 -9.48 -7.40
CA ILE A 143 -15.99 -8.47 -8.05
C ILE A 143 -16.85 -7.34 -8.63
N ARG A 144 -17.93 -7.67 -9.33
CA ARG A 144 -18.83 -6.67 -9.92
C ARG A 144 -19.40 -5.74 -8.86
N ASN A 145 -19.91 -6.29 -7.76
CA ASN A 145 -20.50 -5.50 -6.68
C ASN A 145 -19.44 -4.64 -5.97
N PHE A 146 -18.26 -5.22 -5.70
CA PHE A 146 -17.14 -4.51 -5.12
C PHE A 146 -16.72 -3.31 -5.98
N VAL A 147 -16.48 -3.51 -7.28
CA VAL A 147 -16.12 -2.46 -8.23
C VAL A 147 -17.23 -1.41 -8.35
N ASN A 148 -18.49 -1.84 -8.40
CA ASN A 148 -19.63 -0.91 -8.48
C ASN A 148 -19.73 0.00 -7.25
N THR A 149 -19.33 -0.45 -6.06
CA THR A 149 -19.29 0.42 -4.87
C THR A 149 -18.35 1.60 -5.06
N PHE A 150 -17.17 1.41 -5.68
CA PHE A 150 -16.26 2.54 -5.99
C PHE A 150 -16.88 3.46 -7.05
N ILE A 151 -17.46 2.90 -8.12
CA ILE A 151 -18.08 3.68 -9.20
C ILE A 151 -19.20 4.59 -8.70
N GLN A 152 -20.02 4.10 -7.76
CA GLN A 152 -21.20 4.83 -7.26
C GLN A 152 -20.90 5.71 -6.04
N PHE A 153 -19.68 5.66 -5.50
CA PHE A 153 -19.34 6.40 -4.29
C PHE A 153 -19.29 7.90 -4.58
N LYS A 154 -20.00 8.71 -3.78
CA LYS A 154 -20.25 10.13 -4.08
C LYS A 154 -19.29 11.10 -3.41
N LYS A 155 -18.57 10.66 -2.37
CA LYS A 155 -17.60 11.48 -1.63
C LYS A 155 -16.21 11.18 -2.20
N PRO A 156 -15.23 12.10 -2.12
CA PRO A 156 -13.89 11.80 -2.60
C PRO A 156 -13.25 10.61 -1.87
N ILE A 157 -12.62 9.71 -2.60
CA ILE A 157 -11.76 8.63 -2.11
C ILE A 157 -10.31 8.99 -2.42
N ILE A 158 -9.54 9.23 -1.37
CA ILE A 158 -8.09 9.42 -1.43
C ILE A 158 -7.44 8.09 -1.07
N VAL A 159 -6.54 7.58 -1.91
CA VAL A 159 -5.83 6.33 -1.67
C VAL A 159 -4.37 6.59 -1.31
N ALA A 160 -3.89 6.01 -0.22
CA ALA A 160 -2.49 6.02 0.17
C ALA A 160 -1.87 4.63 -0.02
N VAL A 161 -1.11 4.47 -1.10
CA VAL A 161 -0.45 3.24 -1.52
C VAL A 161 0.95 3.16 -0.90
N ASN A 162 1.10 2.34 0.13
CA ASN A 162 2.32 2.17 0.91
C ASN A 162 3.28 1.09 0.35
N GLY A 163 2.87 0.31 -0.66
CA GLY A 163 3.62 -0.81 -1.19
C GLY A 163 2.99 -1.37 -2.48
N PRO A 164 3.32 -2.61 -2.87
CA PRO A 164 2.81 -3.23 -4.08
C PRO A 164 1.28 -3.21 -4.19
N ALA A 165 0.77 -2.85 -5.37
CA ALA A 165 -0.64 -2.97 -5.76
C ALA A 165 -0.73 -3.83 -7.03
N ILE A 166 -1.42 -4.96 -6.94
CA ILE A 166 -1.39 -6.01 -7.98
C ILE A 166 -2.82 -6.38 -8.41
N GLY A 167 -3.03 -6.60 -9.72
CA GLY A 167 -4.32 -7.04 -10.28
C GLY A 167 -5.46 -6.11 -9.88
N LEU A 168 -6.51 -6.66 -9.27
CA LEU A 168 -7.63 -5.88 -8.75
C LEU A 168 -7.21 -4.78 -7.76
N GLY A 169 -6.11 -4.95 -7.03
CA GLY A 169 -5.57 -3.92 -6.13
C GLY A 169 -5.04 -2.69 -6.86
N ALA A 170 -4.56 -2.84 -8.09
CA ALA A 170 -4.15 -1.73 -8.95
C ALA A 170 -5.29 -1.20 -9.82
N SER A 171 -6.19 -2.07 -10.30
CA SER A 171 -7.24 -1.67 -11.25
C SER A 171 -8.38 -0.88 -10.62
N ILE A 172 -8.57 -0.93 -9.29
CA ILE A 172 -9.51 -0.05 -8.59
C ILE A 172 -9.00 1.37 -8.40
N LEU A 173 -7.69 1.61 -8.53
CA LEU A 173 -7.10 2.93 -8.25
C LEU A 173 -7.63 4.04 -9.16
N PRO A 174 -7.83 3.82 -10.48
CA PRO A 174 -8.45 4.83 -11.34
C PRO A 174 -9.94 5.09 -11.08
N LEU A 175 -10.58 4.30 -10.19
CA LEU A 175 -11.94 4.53 -9.75
C LEU A 175 -12.00 5.43 -8.49
N CYS A 176 -10.83 5.79 -7.95
CA CYS A 176 -10.68 6.72 -6.84
C CYS A 176 -10.27 8.11 -7.37
N ASP A 177 -10.36 9.14 -6.54
CA ASP A 177 -10.15 10.52 -6.96
C ASP A 177 -8.68 10.93 -6.95
N VAL A 178 -7.92 10.50 -5.93
CA VAL A 178 -6.50 10.83 -5.77
C VAL A 178 -5.73 9.61 -5.27
N VAL A 179 -4.57 9.35 -5.86
CA VAL A 179 -3.68 8.26 -5.46
C VAL A 179 -2.33 8.85 -5.06
N TRP A 180 -1.98 8.70 -3.78
CA TRP A 180 -0.64 8.98 -3.26
C TRP A 180 0.13 7.68 -3.13
N ALA A 181 1.32 7.63 -3.72
CA ALA A 181 2.16 6.46 -3.70
C ALA A 181 3.45 6.74 -2.93
N ASN A 182 3.85 5.78 -2.09
CA ASN A 182 5.19 5.72 -1.53
C ASN A 182 6.21 5.47 -2.66
N GLU A 183 7.44 5.98 -2.53
CA GLU A 183 8.54 5.71 -3.48
C GLU A 183 8.81 4.21 -3.70
N LYS A 184 8.46 3.37 -2.72
CA LYS A 184 8.61 1.91 -2.76
C LYS A 184 7.42 1.19 -3.36
N ALA A 185 6.32 1.90 -3.65
CA ALA A 185 5.15 1.31 -4.27
C ALA A 185 5.43 0.99 -5.74
N TRP A 186 4.87 -0.11 -6.21
CA TRP A 186 4.85 -0.47 -7.63
C TRP A 186 3.52 -1.10 -7.98
N PHE A 187 3.17 -1.05 -9.27
CA PHE A 187 1.85 -1.39 -9.77
C PHE A 187 1.98 -2.43 -10.88
N GLN A 188 1.16 -3.48 -10.82
CA GLN A 188 1.16 -4.51 -11.85
C GLN A 188 -0.24 -5.07 -12.05
N THR A 189 -0.62 -5.36 -13.30
CA THR A 189 -1.87 -6.06 -13.63
C THR A 189 -1.58 -7.30 -14.49
N PRO A 190 -1.03 -8.39 -13.90
CA PRO A 190 -0.53 -9.54 -14.65
C PRO A 190 -1.66 -10.51 -15.04
N TYR A 191 -2.74 -9.99 -15.63
CA TYR A 191 -3.95 -10.76 -15.96
C TYR A 191 -3.68 -11.94 -16.90
N THR A 192 -2.82 -11.75 -17.91
CA THR A 192 -2.46 -12.80 -18.86
C THR A 192 -1.71 -13.95 -18.20
N THR A 193 -0.80 -13.66 -17.26
CA THR A 193 -0.11 -14.67 -16.44
C THR A 193 -1.11 -15.48 -15.61
N PHE A 194 -2.20 -14.86 -15.15
CA PHE A 194 -3.27 -15.55 -14.42
C PHE A 194 -4.30 -16.26 -15.32
N GLY A 195 -4.22 -16.09 -16.65
CA GLY A 195 -5.25 -16.59 -17.57
C GLY A 195 -6.60 -15.90 -17.40
N GLN A 196 -6.61 -14.64 -16.95
CA GLN A 196 -7.80 -13.83 -16.70
C GLN A 196 -7.88 -12.65 -17.66
N SER A 197 -9.10 -12.21 -17.99
CA SER A 197 -9.31 -10.90 -18.63
C SER A 197 -9.20 -9.76 -17.60
N PRO A 198 -8.95 -8.51 -18.03
CA PRO A 198 -8.90 -7.37 -17.11
C PRO A 198 -10.18 -7.16 -16.30
N ASP A 199 -10.04 -6.70 -15.05
CA ASP A 199 -11.14 -6.34 -14.15
C ASP A 199 -11.07 -4.84 -13.73
N GLY A 200 -11.90 -4.42 -12.76
CA GLY A 200 -11.83 -3.06 -12.19
C GLY A 200 -12.05 -1.93 -13.20
N CYS A 201 -12.77 -2.21 -14.30
CA CYS A 201 -12.91 -1.31 -15.45
C CYS A 201 -11.58 -0.91 -16.11
N SER A 202 -10.46 -1.61 -15.82
CA SER A 202 -9.14 -1.29 -16.36
C SER A 202 -9.05 -1.39 -17.88
N SER A 203 -9.90 -2.21 -18.51
CA SER A 203 -10.05 -2.24 -19.96
C SER A 203 -10.50 -0.91 -20.58
N LEU A 204 -11.10 -0.02 -19.78
CA LEU A 204 -11.49 1.34 -20.17
C LEU A 204 -10.61 2.40 -19.52
N THR A 205 -10.35 2.29 -18.22
CA THR A 205 -9.67 3.35 -17.45
C THR A 205 -8.19 3.43 -17.79
N PHE A 206 -7.50 2.30 -18.00
CA PHE A 206 -6.07 2.33 -18.33
C PHE A 206 -5.82 3.01 -19.69
N PRO A 207 -6.47 2.61 -20.79
CA PRO A 207 -6.33 3.32 -22.07
C PRO A 207 -6.60 4.83 -21.98
N ARG A 208 -7.50 5.27 -21.08
CA ARG A 208 -7.81 6.70 -20.90
C ARG A 208 -6.74 7.47 -20.13
N ILE A 209 -6.12 6.88 -19.11
CA ILE A 209 -5.15 7.60 -18.26
C ILE A 209 -3.71 7.51 -18.79
N MET A 210 -3.37 6.48 -19.55
CA MET A 210 -2.02 6.23 -20.07
C MET A 210 -1.93 6.11 -21.60
N GLY A 211 -3.07 6.14 -22.31
CA GLY A 211 -3.12 5.97 -23.76
C GLY A 211 -3.12 4.51 -24.21
N LEU A 212 -3.54 4.28 -25.46
CA LEU A 212 -3.21 3.04 -26.17
C LEU A 212 -1.81 3.17 -26.76
N ALA A 213 -1.01 2.10 -26.69
CA ALA A 213 0.27 2.07 -27.39
C ALA A 213 0.03 2.26 -28.89
N SER A 214 0.84 3.12 -29.50
CA SER A 214 0.86 3.36 -30.96
C SER A 214 1.68 2.31 -31.68
#